data_AF-B8HKM9-F1
#
_entry.id   AF-B8HKM9-F1
#
_cell.length_a   1.000
_cell.length_b   1.000
_cell.length_c   1.000
_cell.angle_alpha   90.00
_cell.angle_beta   90.00
_cell.angle_gamma   90.00
#
_symmetry.space_group_name_H-M   'P 1'
#
loop_
_entity.id
_entity.type
_entity.pdbx_description
1 polymer ?
#
loop_
_entity_poly.entity_id
_entity_poly.type
_entity_poly.pdbx_seq_one_letter_code
_entity_poly.pdbx_strand_id
1 'polypeptide(L)'
;MEAYLEASDVIDWHHPTILQLARQIAAPHAMPRAIARACFEWVRDNINHSVDHQCNPVTWRASDVLQHRTGYCYAKSHLLAALLRANQIPVGFCYQRLSMDDQGAPFALHGFNSIYLAEEGWYRVDPRGNRPGIDAQFNPPIEQLAYSLRLSGEVDFQTILPQPLPIVVSTLQTYSTWEAVLQDLPDVSIDLWQQYGLIGQTLAVPMRALLPEDEAVVWEMLRYAAHESSLQTVQDQPALAQYAQGWGRTGDLGFVALCDQQPIGAAWLRLWREGERGFGWLADSIPELAMAVLPEYRGKGIGTELLVQVLAAAKQVYPAVSLSVREDNPAINLYQRAGFVKVAGSEVINRTGGISFKMLCRFNGS
;
A
#
# COMPACT_ATOMS: atom_id res chain seq x y z
N MET A 1 22.42 1.75 -7.63
CA MET A 1 21.96 1.77 -9.03
C MET A 1 22.18 0.42 -9.70
N GLU A 2 23.28 -0.29 -9.40
CA GLU A 2 23.59 -1.63 -9.95
C GLU A 2 22.44 -2.64 -9.82
N ALA A 3 21.77 -2.71 -8.66
CA ALA A 3 20.61 -3.58 -8.45
C ALA A 3 19.46 -3.39 -9.48
N TYR A 4 19.35 -2.21 -10.09
CA TYR A 4 18.35 -1.89 -11.11
C TYR A 4 18.79 -2.21 -12.55
N LEU A 5 19.97 -2.84 -12.70
CA LEU A 5 20.54 -3.34 -13.95
C LEU A 5 20.72 -4.87 -13.91
N GLU A 6 20.61 -5.49 -12.75
CA GLU A 6 20.81 -6.93 -12.56
C GLU A 6 19.85 -7.78 -13.38
N ALA A 7 20.37 -8.89 -13.91
CA ALA A 7 19.57 -9.96 -14.47
C ALA A 7 18.98 -10.84 -13.36
N SER A 8 17.88 -11.52 -13.67
CA SER A 8 17.31 -12.59 -12.86
C SER A 8 16.60 -13.60 -13.75
N ASP A 9 16.07 -14.69 -13.19
CA ASP A 9 15.28 -15.66 -13.96
C ASP A 9 14.03 -15.03 -14.58
N VAL A 10 13.52 -13.95 -13.97
CA VAL A 10 12.36 -13.19 -14.45
C VAL A 10 12.80 -12.14 -15.47
N ILE A 11 13.88 -11.41 -15.16
CA ILE A 11 14.43 -10.33 -15.99
C ILE A 11 15.67 -10.88 -16.70
N ASP A 12 15.43 -11.86 -17.55
CA ASP A 12 16.44 -12.67 -18.23
C ASP A 12 17.01 -11.96 -19.45
N TRP A 13 17.46 -10.70 -19.27
CA TRP A 13 17.85 -9.83 -20.37
C TRP A 13 19.07 -10.30 -21.16
N HIS A 14 19.86 -11.22 -20.61
CA HIS A 14 20.94 -11.92 -21.32
C HIS A 14 20.41 -12.90 -22.38
N HIS A 15 19.11 -13.22 -22.39
CA HIS A 15 18.50 -14.10 -23.38
C HIS A 15 18.71 -13.52 -24.80
N PRO A 16 19.16 -14.34 -25.79
CA PRO A 16 19.56 -13.83 -27.11
C PRO A 16 18.49 -13.01 -27.83
N THR A 17 17.22 -13.41 -27.72
CA THR A 17 16.10 -12.69 -28.36
C THR A 17 15.82 -11.34 -27.71
N ILE A 18 16.02 -11.22 -26.38
CA ILE A 18 15.89 -9.96 -25.66
C ILE A 18 17.01 -9.01 -26.07
N LEU A 19 18.27 -9.48 -26.06
CA LEU A 19 19.43 -8.68 -26.51
C LEU A 19 19.27 -8.21 -27.96
N GLN A 20 18.79 -9.09 -28.85
CA GLN A 20 18.57 -8.75 -30.25
C GLN A 20 17.54 -7.63 -30.39
N LEU A 21 16.39 -7.77 -29.73
CA LEU A 21 15.34 -6.75 -29.79
C LEU A 21 15.77 -5.44 -29.12
N ALA A 22 16.43 -5.51 -27.96
CA ALA A 22 16.94 -4.35 -27.24
C ALA A 22 17.89 -3.52 -28.13
N ARG A 23 18.82 -4.18 -28.83
CA ARG A 23 19.71 -3.53 -29.82
C ARG A 23 18.95 -2.98 -31.01
N GLN A 24 17.97 -3.70 -31.53
CA GLN A 24 17.16 -3.25 -32.67
C GLN A 24 16.38 -1.98 -32.33
N ILE A 25 15.74 -1.92 -31.15
CA ILE A 25 15.00 -0.74 -30.69
C ILE A 25 15.96 0.43 -30.43
N ALA A 26 17.14 0.17 -29.88
CA ALA A 26 18.10 1.22 -29.54
C ALA A 26 18.88 1.77 -30.74
N ALA A 27 19.08 0.99 -31.81
CA ALA A 27 19.90 1.36 -32.97
C ALA A 27 19.62 2.76 -33.57
N PRO A 28 18.36 3.24 -33.72
CA PRO A 28 18.07 4.57 -34.25
C PRO A 28 18.21 5.71 -33.22
N HIS A 29 18.59 5.43 -31.98
CA HIS A 29 18.54 6.40 -30.87
C HIS A 29 19.90 6.55 -30.18
N ALA A 30 20.36 7.80 -30.06
CA ALA A 30 21.63 8.11 -29.38
C ALA A 30 21.47 8.39 -27.87
N MET A 31 20.27 8.81 -27.43
CA MET A 31 20.04 9.25 -26.06
C MET A 31 19.27 8.18 -25.25
N PRO A 32 19.67 7.90 -23.99
CA PRO A 32 18.95 6.96 -23.12
C PRO A 32 17.45 7.24 -22.99
N ARG A 33 17.04 8.50 -22.91
CA ARG A 33 15.62 8.90 -22.87
C ARG A 33 14.84 8.47 -24.11
N ALA A 34 15.45 8.58 -25.30
CA ALA A 34 14.82 8.17 -26.55
C ALA A 34 14.74 6.63 -26.66
N ILE A 35 15.78 5.92 -26.23
CA ILE A 35 15.76 4.45 -26.13
C ILE A 35 14.67 4.01 -25.13
N ALA A 36 14.58 4.66 -23.96
CA ALA A 36 13.60 4.33 -22.94
C ALA A 36 12.16 4.51 -23.44
N ARG A 37 11.89 5.62 -24.12
CA ARG A 37 10.61 5.87 -24.81
C ARG A 37 10.31 4.74 -25.80
N ALA A 38 11.25 4.43 -26.69
CA ALA A 38 11.04 3.45 -27.74
C ALA A 38 10.81 2.04 -27.17
N CYS A 39 11.53 1.63 -26.12
CA CYS A 39 11.27 0.38 -25.42
C CYS A 39 9.88 0.36 -24.78
N PHE A 40 9.49 1.45 -24.10
CA PHE A 40 8.17 1.57 -23.48
C PHE A 40 7.04 1.45 -24.52
N GLU A 41 7.08 2.28 -25.57
CA GLU A 41 6.07 2.30 -26.63
C GLU A 41 6.00 0.93 -27.33
N TRP A 42 7.15 0.32 -27.60
CA TRP A 42 7.20 -1.00 -28.21
C TRP A 42 6.50 -2.06 -27.34
N VAL A 43 6.78 -2.13 -26.04
CA VAL A 43 6.13 -3.11 -25.14
C VAL A 43 4.65 -2.81 -24.96
N ARG A 44 4.29 -1.53 -24.80
CA ARG A 44 2.89 -1.08 -24.68
C ARG A 44 2.07 -1.54 -25.87
N ASP A 45 2.60 -1.35 -27.08
CA ASP A 45 1.85 -1.45 -28.32
C ASP A 45 1.99 -2.81 -29.04
N ASN A 46 3.03 -3.60 -28.73
CA ASN A 46 3.32 -4.88 -29.43
C ASN A 46 3.12 -6.14 -28.58
N ILE A 47 2.67 -5.99 -27.34
CA ILE A 47 2.39 -7.10 -26.43
C ILE A 47 0.94 -7.00 -25.98
N ASN A 48 0.15 -8.04 -26.21
CA ASN A 48 -1.27 -8.05 -25.83
C ASN A 48 -1.42 -8.19 -24.31
N HIS A 49 -2.27 -7.35 -23.71
CA HIS A 49 -2.67 -7.57 -22.31
C HIS A 49 -3.50 -8.86 -22.21
N SER A 50 -3.08 -9.81 -21.36
CA SER A 50 -3.66 -11.16 -21.35
C SER A 50 -5.16 -11.19 -21.09
N VAL A 51 -5.69 -10.31 -20.23
CA VAL A 51 -7.14 -10.25 -19.95
C VAL A 51 -7.90 -9.64 -21.13
N ASP A 52 -7.36 -8.58 -21.75
CA ASP A 52 -8.07 -7.84 -22.80
C ASP A 52 -8.22 -8.67 -24.07
N HIS A 53 -7.22 -9.50 -24.35
CA HIS A 53 -7.15 -10.35 -25.53
C HIS A 53 -7.39 -11.84 -25.21
N GLN A 54 -7.70 -12.18 -23.95
CA GLN A 54 -7.99 -13.55 -23.50
C GLN A 54 -6.90 -14.56 -23.91
N CYS A 55 -5.63 -14.20 -23.71
CA CYS A 55 -4.48 -14.91 -24.27
C CYS A 55 -3.80 -15.84 -23.26
N ASN A 56 -3.42 -17.04 -23.74
CA ASN A 56 -2.54 -18.00 -23.07
C ASN A 56 -1.25 -18.18 -23.90
N PRO A 57 -0.14 -18.69 -23.34
CA PRO A 57 0.03 -19.09 -21.94
C PRO A 57 0.14 -17.90 -20.98
N VAL A 58 0.06 -18.16 -19.68
CA VAL A 58 0.47 -17.18 -18.66
C VAL A 58 1.99 -17.05 -18.73
N THR A 59 2.47 -15.87 -19.11
CA THR A 59 3.89 -15.56 -19.21
C THR A 59 4.40 -14.93 -17.91
N TRP A 60 5.65 -15.24 -17.55
CA TRP A 60 6.27 -14.67 -16.35
C TRP A 60 7.71 -14.23 -16.58
N ARG A 61 8.51 -14.91 -17.42
CA ARG A 61 9.84 -14.41 -17.84
C ARG A 61 9.71 -13.37 -18.94
N ALA A 62 10.64 -12.43 -19.00
CA ALA A 62 10.68 -11.43 -20.08
C ALA A 62 10.79 -12.10 -21.47
N SER A 63 11.63 -13.11 -21.62
CA SER A 63 11.74 -13.88 -22.87
C SER A 63 10.44 -14.57 -23.28
N ASP A 64 9.70 -15.16 -22.33
CA ASP A 64 8.40 -15.81 -22.58
C ASP A 64 7.37 -14.78 -23.07
N VAL A 65 7.33 -13.59 -22.47
CA VAL A 65 6.46 -12.48 -22.89
C VAL A 65 6.76 -12.07 -24.33
N LEU A 66 8.05 -11.95 -24.67
CA LEU A 66 8.48 -11.63 -26.04
C LEU A 66 8.11 -12.73 -27.04
N GLN A 67 8.29 -13.99 -26.66
CA GLN A 67 7.97 -15.14 -27.51
C GLN A 67 6.48 -15.25 -27.80
N HIS A 68 5.64 -15.14 -26.75
CA HIS A 68 4.19 -15.35 -26.87
C HIS A 68 3.39 -14.09 -27.15
N ARG A 69 4.02 -12.92 -27.11
CA ARG A 69 3.39 -11.61 -27.37
C ARG A 69 2.16 -11.33 -26.50
N THR A 70 2.19 -11.84 -25.27
CA THR A 70 1.14 -11.60 -24.28
C THR A 70 1.70 -11.57 -22.87
N GLY A 71 1.04 -10.82 -21.99
CA GLY A 71 1.30 -10.84 -20.56
C GLY A 71 0.32 -9.96 -19.79
N TYR A 72 0.19 -10.23 -18.48
CA TYR A 72 -0.40 -9.29 -17.52
C TYR A 72 0.45 -8.03 -17.41
N CYS A 73 -0.09 -6.97 -16.80
CA CYS A 73 0.68 -5.75 -16.51
C CYS A 73 2.04 -6.06 -15.87
N TYR A 74 2.10 -7.02 -14.94
CA TYR A 74 3.34 -7.54 -14.34
C TYR A 74 4.35 -8.05 -15.38
N ALA A 75 3.94 -9.02 -16.20
CA ALA A 75 4.83 -9.69 -17.15
C ALA A 75 5.27 -8.73 -18.27
N LYS A 76 4.40 -7.81 -18.68
CA LYS A 76 4.75 -6.70 -19.57
C LYS A 76 5.83 -5.80 -18.95
N SER A 77 5.72 -5.50 -17.67
CA SER A 77 6.76 -4.79 -16.92
C SER A 77 8.06 -5.58 -16.78
N HIS A 78 8.02 -6.91 -16.72
CA HIS A 78 9.22 -7.74 -16.77
C HIS A 78 9.96 -7.57 -18.10
N LEU A 79 9.23 -7.61 -19.22
CA LEU A 79 9.81 -7.40 -20.56
C LEU A 79 10.36 -5.98 -20.75
N LEU A 80 9.61 -4.95 -20.33
CA LEU A 80 10.11 -3.58 -20.39
C LEU A 80 11.41 -3.44 -19.58
N ALA A 81 11.45 -3.98 -18.37
CA ALA A 81 12.65 -3.96 -17.55
C ALA A 81 13.82 -4.66 -18.24
N ALA A 82 13.60 -5.83 -18.85
CA ALA A 82 14.65 -6.57 -19.54
C ALA A 82 15.23 -5.81 -20.74
N LEU A 83 14.38 -5.17 -21.56
CA LEU A 83 14.82 -4.37 -22.70
C LEU A 83 15.62 -3.12 -22.29
N LEU A 84 15.23 -2.47 -21.20
CA LEU A 84 15.91 -1.29 -20.68
C LEU A 84 17.25 -1.66 -20.03
N ARG A 85 17.28 -2.73 -19.21
CA ARG A 85 18.51 -3.20 -18.56
C ARG A 85 19.54 -3.70 -19.56
N ALA A 86 19.11 -4.38 -20.63
CA ALA A 86 19.97 -4.76 -21.76
C ALA A 86 20.63 -3.55 -22.47
N ASN A 87 20.02 -2.37 -22.37
CA ASN A 87 20.54 -1.10 -22.88
C ASN A 87 21.24 -0.26 -21.79
N GLN A 88 21.56 -0.86 -20.64
CA GLN A 88 22.19 -0.19 -19.49
C GLN A 88 21.37 0.97 -18.90
N ILE A 89 20.04 0.95 -19.05
CA ILE A 89 19.14 1.95 -18.49
C ILE A 89 18.55 1.39 -17.19
N PRO A 90 18.86 1.98 -16.01
CA PRO A 90 18.32 1.50 -14.74
C PRO A 90 16.80 1.63 -14.69
N VAL A 91 16.15 0.57 -14.23
CA VAL A 91 14.70 0.47 -14.15
C VAL A 91 14.30 -0.40 -12.97
N GLY A 92 13.28 0.04 -12.24
CA GLY A 92 12.67 -0.74 -11.17
C GLY A 92 11.19 -1.02 -11.41
N PHE A 93 10.60 -1.71 -10.45
CA PHE A 93 9.20 -2.08 -10.41
C PHE A 93 8.46 -1.21 -9.41
N CYS A 94 7.30 -0.73 -9.83
CA CYS A 94 6.36 0.01 -9.00
C CYS A 94 5.05 -0.76 -8.96
N TYR A 95 4.31 -0.55 -7.88
CA TYR A 95 3.02 -1.20 -7.69
C TYR A 95 1.98 -0.20 -7.21
N GLN A 96 0.76 -0.36 -7.71
CA GLN A 96 -0.44 0.16 -7.09
C GLN A 96 -1.23 -1.02 -6.52
N ARG A 97 -2.09 -0.75 -5.54
CA ARG A 97 -3.13 -1.65 -5.08
C ARG A 97 -4.47 -1.02 -5.44
N LEU A 98 -5.22 -1.63 -6.33
CA LEU A 98 -6.42 -1.06 -6.95
C LEU A 98 -7.64 -1.94 -6.69
N SER A 99 -8.82 -1.33 -6.64
CA SER A 99 -10.09 -2.07 -6.61
C SER A 99 -10.28 -2.83 -7.91
N MET A 100 -10.72 -4.08 -7.83
CA MET A 100 -10.90 -4.94 -9.00
C MET A 100 -12.09 -4.54 -9.87
N ASP A 101 -13.14 -3.98 -9.27
CA ASP A 101 -14.43 -3.74 -9.90
C ASP A 101 -14.96 -2.31 -9.68
N ASP A 102 -14.10 -1.39 -9.24
CA ASP A 102 -14.44 -0.03 -8.86
C ASP A 102 -15.54 0.06 -7.76
N GLN A 103 -15.71 -0.99 -6.92
CA GLN A 103 -16.66 -1.00 -5.80
C GLN A 103 -15.98 -1.15 -4.42
N GLY A 104 -14.65 -1.06 -4.37
CA GLY A 104 -13.86 -1.23 -3.15
C GLY A 104 -13.20 -2.61 -3.12
N ALA A 105 -13.31 -3.33 -2.02
CA ALA A 105 -12.79 -4.70 -1.96
C ALA A 105 -13.58 -5.62 -2.92
N PRO A 106 -12.94 -6.59 -3.59
CA PRO A 106 -11.54 -7.00 -3.42
C PRO A 106 -10.54 -6.10 -4.17
N PHE A 107 -9.31 -6.08 -3.69
CA PHE A 107 -8.21 -5.33 -4.30
C PHE A 107 -7.18 -6.28 -4.90
N ALA A 108 -6.42 -5.80 -5.87
CA ALA A 108 -5.28 -6.49 -6.44
C ALA A 108 -4.13 -5.53 -6.73
N LEU A 109 -2.92 -6.07 -6.82
CA LEU A 109 -1.77 -5.31 -7.27
C LEU A 109 -1.88 -4.98 -8.76
N HIS A 110 -1.43 -3.80 -9.15
CA HIS A 110 -1.12 -3.44 -10.52
C HIS A 110 0.37 -3.14 -10.61
N GLY A 111 1.08 -3.81 -11.51
CA GLY A 111 2.53 -3.67 -11.67
C GLY A 111 2.90 -2.80 -12.87
N PHE A 112 3.86 -1.91 -12.67
CA PHE A 112 4.43 -1.05 -13.71
C PHE A 112 5.91 -0.73 -13.39
N ASN A 113 6.54 0.19 -14.12
CA ASN A 113 7.98 0.46 -13.98
C ASN A 113 8.27 1.90 -13.56
N SER A 114 9.46 2.10 -13.00
CA SER A 114 10.09 3.43 -12.90
C SER A 114 11.47 3.38 -13.54
N ILE A 115 11.73 4.29 -14.47
CA ILE A 115 12.96 4.36 -15.27
C ILE A 115 13.80 5.52 -14.75
N TYR A 116 15.09 5.29 -14.52
CA TYR A 116 16.00 6.36 -14.16
C TYR A 116 16.44 7.12 -15.41
N LEU A 117 16.01 8.39 -15.51
CA LEU A 117 16.43 9.34 -16.53
C LEU A 117 17.36 10.37 -15.88
N ALA A 118 18.45 10.71 -16.55
CA ALA A 118 19.50 11.56 -15.93
C ALA A 118 19.00 12.97 -15.57
N GLU A 119 18.05 13.52 -16.32
CA GLU A 119 17.52 14.88 -16.11
C GLU A 119 16.33 14.89 -15.14
N GLU A 120 15.47 13.88 -15.20
CA GLU A 120 14.22 13.81 -14.43
C GLU A 120 14.31 12.97 -13.15
N GLY A 121 15.37 12.16 -13.00
CA GLY A 121 15.47 11.13 -11.97
C GLY A 121 14.57 9.93 -12.28
N TRP A 122 13.95 9.36 -11.25
CA TRP A 122 13.04 8.22 -11.42
C TRP A 122 11.70 8.67 -12.01
N TYR A 123 11.40 8.18 -13.21
CA TYR A 123 10.19 8.49 -13.97
C TYR A 123 9.31 7.26 -14.15
N ARG A 124 8.06 7.32 -13.69
CA ARG A 124 7.14 6.17 -13.71
C ARG A 124 6.45 6.02 -15.06
N VAL A 125 6.38 4.78 -15.53
CA VAL A 125 5.78 4.42 -16.82
C VAL A 125 5.00 3.11 -16.71
N ASP A 126 3.87 3.04 -17.42
CA ASP A 126 2.94 1.91 -17.34
C ASP A 126 2.79 1.18 -18.69
N PRO A 127 3.53 0.07 -18.92
CA PRO A 127 3.53 -0.61 -20.21
C PRO A 127 2.28 -1.46 -20.45
N ARG A 128 1.28 -1.48 -19.56
CA ARG A 128 0.13 -2.40 -19.60
C ARG A 128 -0.55 -2.49 -20.97
N GLY A 129 -0.66 -1.38 -21.70
CA GLY A 129 -1.27 -1.29 -23.03
C GLY A 129 -2.55 -0.47 -23.05
N ASN A 130 -2.75 0.31 -24.12
CA ASN A 130 -3.88 1.22 -24.23
C ASN A 130 -5.14 0.52 -24.75
N ARG A 131 -6.30 0.97 -24.26
CA ARG A 131 -7.64 0.53 -24.68
C ARG A 131 -8.64 1.66 -24.40
N PRO A 132 -9.92 1.57 -24.81
CA PRO A 132 -10.91 2.57 -24.40
C PRO A 132 -10.90 2.77 -22.86
N GLY A 133 -10.68 4.01 -22.43
CA GLY A 133 -10.56 4.38 -21.01
C GLY A 133 -9.17 4.22 -20.38
N ILE A 134 -8.17 3.72 -21.10
CA ILE A 134 -6.77 3.61 -20.65
C ILE A 134 -5.85 4.21 -21.72
N ASP A 135 -5.13 5.26 -21.36
CA ASP A 135 -4.18 5.96 -22.23
C ASP A 135 -2.87 6.24 -21.47
N ALA A 136 -2.02 5.24 -21.31
CA ALA A 136 -0.70 5.41 -20.70
C ALA A 136 0.30 5.98 -21.72
N GLN A 137 1.07 7.00 -21.33
CA GLN A 137 1.98 7.72 -22.24
C GLN A 137 3.35 7.99 -21.61
N PHE A 138 4.37 8.09 -22.46
CA PHE A 138 5.71 8.51 -22.06
C PHE A 138 5.86 10.01 -22.34
N ASN A 139 5.70 10.85 -21.32
CA ASN A 139 5.79 12.30 -21.45
C ASN A 139 6.56 12.98 -20.29
N PRO A 140 7.81 12.56 -19.99
CA PRO A 140 8.54 13.11 -18.86
C PRO A 140 8.70 14.64 -18.97
N PRO A 141 8.53 15.38 -17.85
CA PRO A 141 8.39 14.87 -16.48
C PRO A 141 6.95 14.52 -16.05
N ILE A 142 5.96 14.62 -16.96
CA ILE A 142 4.55 14.39 -16.66
C ILE A 142 4.28 12.88 -16.69
N GLU A 143 3.86 12.33 -15.54
CA GLU A 143 3.43 10.93 -15.44
C GLU A 143 2.02 10.77 -16.04
N GLN A 144 1.83 9.72 -16.84
CA GLN A 144 0.55 9.34 -17.39
C GLN A 144 0.42 7.81 -17.35
N LEU A 145 0.00 7.30 -16.20
CA LEU A 145 -0.17 5.87 -15.90
C LEU A 145 -1.54 5.36 -16.36
N ALA A 146 -1.73 4.04 -16.41
CA ALA A 146 -3.01 3.47 -16.85
C ALA A 146 -4.16 3.74 -15.88
N TYR A 147 -3.85 3.89 -14.58
CA TYR A 147 -4.83 4.02 -13.52
C TYR A 147 -4.47 5.15 -12.56
N SER A 148 -5.53 5.84 -12.09
CA SER A 148 -5.48 6.80 -11.00
C SER A 148 -6.26 6.24 -9.82
N LEU A 149 -5.82 6.54 -8.60
CA LEU A 149 -6.56 6.15 -7.40
C LEU A 149 -7.90 6.89 -7.36
N ARG A 150 -8.99 6.15 -7.18
CA ARG A 150 -10.38 6.64 -7.13
C ARG A 150 -11.04 6.30 -5.80
N LEU A 151 -10.66 5.17 -5.21
CA LEU A 151 -11.38 4.59 -4.09
C LEU A 151 -10.53 4.57 -2.83
N SER A 152 -11.22 4.62 -1.71
CA SER A 152 -10.61 4.41 -0.42
C SER A 152 -10.19 2.94 -0.28
N GLY A 153 -9.01 2.71 0.30
CA GLY A 153 -8.35 1.39 0.31
C GLY A 153 -7.36 1.15 -0.84
N GLU A 154 -7.43 1.95 -1.91
CA GLU A 154 -6.40 1.92 -2.96
C GLU A 154 -5.12 2.60 -2.50
N VAL A 155 -3.99 2.14 -3.05
CA VAL A 155 -2.66 2.57 -2.63
C VAL A 155 -1.77 2.75 -3.84
N ASP A 156 -1.05 3.86 -3.87
CA ASP A 156 0.05 4.07 -4.78
C ASP A 156 1.38 3.93 -4.02
N PHE A 157 2.04 2.79 -4.17
CA PHE A 157 3.30 2.52 -3.47
C PHE A 157 4.43 3.34 -4.11
N GLN A 158 5.07 4.17 -3.29
CA GLN A 158 6.15 5.05 -3.73
C GLN A 158 7.50 4.33 -3.83
N THR A 159 7.61 3.08 -3.34
CA THR A 159 8.85 2.33 -3.43
C THR A 159 9.12 1.86 -4.86
N ILE A 160 10.40 1.89 -5.22
CA ILE A 160 10.91 1.36 -6.49
C ILE A 160 11.69 0.09 -6.14
N LEU A 161 11.23 -1.06 -6.57
CA LEU A 161 11.85 -2.34 -6.27
C LEU A 161 12.81 -2.76 -7.40
N PRO A 162 14.02 -3.26 -7.10
CA PRO A 162 14.96 -3.73 -8.12
C PRO A 162 14.54 -5.07 -8.75
N GLN A 163 13.68 -5.84 -8.08
CA GLN A 163 13.14 -7.10 -8.58
C GLN A 163 11.61 -7.08 -8.45
N PRO A 164 10.87 -7.83 -9.29
CA PRO A 164 9.44 -7.96 -9.14
C PRO A 164 9.09 -8.66 -7.82
N LEU A 165 7.91 -8.36 -7.28
CA LEU A 165 7.44 -8.97 -6.04
C LEU A 165 7.36 -10.50 -6.15
N PRO A 166 7.88 -11.27 -5.17
CA PRO A 166 7.81 -12.72 -5.19
C PRO A 166 6.39 -13.27 -5.33
N ILE A 167 5.41 -12.66 -4.66
CA ILE A 167 3.99 -13.07 -4.75
C ILE A 167 3.44 -12.94 -6.18
N VAL A 168 3.86 -11.90 -6.91
CA VAL A 168 3.47 -11.70 -8.32
C VAL A 168 4.06 -12.78 -9.20
N VAL A 169 5.35 -13.08 -9.02
CA VAL A 169 6.04 -14.12 -9.78
C VAL A 169 5.44 -15.50 -9.49
N SER A 170 5.15 -15.82 -8.22
CA SER A 170 4.54 -17.09 -7.84
C SER A 170 3.14 -17.26 -8.43
N THR A 171 2.30 -16.22 -8.43
CA THR A 171 0.98 -16.30 -9.05
C THR A 171 1.08 -16.61 -10.54
N LEU A 172 1.96 -15.91 -11.27
CA LEU A 172 2.15 -16.15 -12.71
C LEU A 172 2.77 -17.52 -13.02
N GLN A 173 3.55 -18.10 -12.11
CA GLN A 173 4.10 -19.45 -12.25
C GLN A 173 3.09 -20.56 -11.89
N THR A 174 2.11 -20.25 -11.03
CA THR A 174 1.13 -21.22 -10.52
C THR A 174 0.06 -21.54 -11.54
N TYR A 175 -0.44 -20.51 -12.23
CA TYR A 175 -1.57 -20.64 -13.14
C TYR A 175 -1.13 -20.77 -14.60
N SER A 176 -1.88 -21.55 -15.38
CA SER A 176 -1.60 -21.81 -16.79
C SER A 176 -2.54 -21.06 -17.74
N THR A 177 -3.65 -20.51 -17.23
CA THR A 177 -4.62 -19.74 -18.02
C THR A 177 -4.78 -18.32 -17.49
N TRP A 178 -5.02 -17.37 -18.39
CA TRP A 178 -5.31 -15.99 -18.00
C TRP A 178 -6.52 -15.91 -17.05
N GLU A 179 -7.59 -16.66 -17.32
CA GLU A 179 -8.79 -16.63 -16.48
C GLU A 179 -8.48 -17.04 -15.02
N ALA A 180 -7.65 -18.06 -14.83
CA ALA A 180 -7.28 -18.51 -13.48
C ALA A 180 -6.46 -17.45 -12.73
N VAL A 181 -5.54 -16.75 -13.42
CA VAL A 181 -4.81 -15.62 -12.82
C VAL A 181 -5.77 -14.48 -12.48
N LEU A 182 -6.76 -14.19 -13.33
CA LEU A 182 -7.75 -13.13 -13.08
C LEU A 182 -8.60 -13.42 -11.84
N GLN A 183 -8.89 -14.69 -11.56
CA GLN A 183 -9.66 -15.11 -10.38
C GLN A 183 -8.85 -15.04 -9.07
N ASP A 184 -7.51 -15.10 -9.15
CA ASP A 184 -6.61 -15.08 -8.00
C ASP A 184 -5.45 -14.09 -8.21
N LEU A 185 -5.79 -12.84 -8.51
CA LEU A 185 -4.77 -11.80 -8.70
C LEU A 185 -4.04 -11.53 -7.38
N PRO A 186 -2.72 -11.31 -7.44
CA PRO A 186 -1.92 -11.11 -6.24
C PRO A 186 -2.32 -9.81 -5.54
N ASP A 187 -2.61 -9.89 -4.25
CA ASP A 187 -2.76 -8.76 -3.33
C ASP A 187 -1.79 -8.93 -2.15
N VAL A 188 -1.41 -7.82 -1.51
CA VAL A 188 -0.59 -7.84 -0.30
C VAL A 188 -1.36 -7.14 0.80
N SER A 189 -1.62 -7.88 1.88
CA SER A 189 -2.25 -7.33 3.07
C SER A 189 -1.32 -6.31 3.75
N ILE A 190 -1.91 -5.35 4.46
CA ILE A 190 -1.17 -4.22 5.05
C ILE A 190 -0.03 -4.65 5.97
N ASP A 191 -0.21 -5.74 6.70
CA ASP A 191 0.75 -6.31 7.64
C ASP A 191 2.00 -6.86 6.96
N LEU A 192 1.92 -7.15 5.65
CA LEU A 192 3.03 -7.65 4.86
C LEU A 192 3.69 -6.57 4.00
N TRP A 193 3.17 -5.35 3.94
CA TRP A 193 3.73 -4.30 3.07
C TRP A 193 5.19 -3.99 3.36
N GLN A 194 5.57 -3.95 4.64
CA GLN A 194 6.95 -3.72 5.04
C GLN A 194 7.84 -4.91 4.65
N GLN A 195 7.38 -6.14 4.89
CA GLN A 195 8.09 -7.36 4.51
C GLN A 195 8.36 -7.44 3.00
N TYR A 196 7.41 -6.99 2.18
CA TYR A 196 7.54 -6.92 0.72
C TYR A 196 8.22 -5.64 0.22
N GLY A 197 8.63 -4.73 1.11
CA GLY A 197 9.28 -3.46 0.74
C GLY A 197 8.35 -2.48 -0.01
N LEU A 198 7.04 -2.67 0.04
CA LEU A 198 6.05 -1.83 -0.66
C LEU A 198 5.88 -0.45 -0.02
N ILE A 199 6.16 -0.35 1.27
CA ILE A 199 6.34 0.91 1.97
C ILE A 199 7.82 1.08 2.23
N GLY A 200 8.31 2.32 2.13
CA GLY A 200 9.72 2.60 2.37
C GLY A 200 10.16 2.04 3.74
N GLN A 201 11.44 1.76 3.88
CA GLN A 201 12.07 1.90 5.18
C GLN A 201 11.86 3.36 5.56
N THR A 202 10.76 3.62 6.26
CA THR A 202 10.59 4.89 6.96
C THR A 202 11.90 5.04 7.73
N LEU A 203 12.52 6.24 7.77
CA LEU A 203 13.50 6.56 8.83
C LEU A 203 13.02 5.80 10.04
N ALA A 204 13.75 4.78 10.51
CA ALA A 204 13.19 3.79 11.41
C ALA A 204 12.81 4.53 12.69
N VAL A 205 11.59 5.08 12.71
CA VAL A 205 11.04 5.90 13.78
C VAL A 205 10.91 4.87 14.87
N PRO A 206 11.80 4.89 15.89
CA PRO A 206 11.84 3.81 16.83
C PRO A 206 10.47 3.66 17.46
N MET A 207 9.88 2.48 17.33
CA MET A 207 8.61 2.17 17.95
C MET A 207 8.85 1.19 19.08
N ARG A 208 8.09 1.36 20.14
CA ARG A 208 8.05 0.41 21.25
C ARG A 208 6.62 0.28 21.75
N ALA A 209 6.35 -0.80 22.47
CA ALA A 209 5.11 -0.92 23.21
C ALA A 209 4.95 0.26 24.17
N LEU A 210 3.71 0.74 24.30
CA LEU A 210 3.31 1.62 25.39
C LEU A 210 3.32 0.83 26.70
N LEU A 211 4.00 1.35 27.70
CA LEU A 211 4.10 0.79 29.05
C LEU A 211 3.09 1.49 29.98
N PRO A 212 2.76 0.92 31.15
CA PRO A 212 1.86 1.56 32.11
C PRO A 212 2.30 2.99 32.51
N GLU A 213 3.61 3.24 32.59
CA GLU A 213 4.17 4.56 32.87
C GLU A 213 3.97 5.60 31.74
N ASP A 214 3.58 5.18 30.53
CA ASP A 214 3.34 6.10 29.41
C ASP A 214 1.94 6.74 29.41
N GLU A 215 1.20 6.70 30.54
CA GLU A 215 -0.14 7.30 30.63
C GLU A 215 -0.16 8.76 30.15
N ALA A 216 0.87 9.55 30.47
CA ALA A 216 0.99 10.93 30.01
C ALA A 216 1.07 11.05 28.47
N VAL A 217 1.71 10.09 27.80
CA VAL A 217 1.77 10.03 26.34
C VAL A 217 0.39 9.72 25.76
N VAL A 218 -0.33 8.79 26.38
CA VAL A 218 -1.68 8.42 25.96
C VAL A 218 -2.64 9.61 26.09
N TRP A 219 -2.54 10.37 27.19
CA TRP A 219 -3.29 11.62 27.36
C TRP A 219 -3.00 12.64 26.26
N GLU A 220 -1.72 12.87 25.96
CA GLU A 220 -1.33 13.83 24.93
C GLU A 220 -1.79 13.39 23.54
N MET A 221 -1.66 12.11 23.20
CA MET A 221 -2.11 11.59 21.92
C MET A 221 -3.65 11.57 21.82
N LEU A 222 -4.35 11.32 22.93
CA LEU A 222 -5.82 11.41 22.97
C LEU A 222 -6.30 12.82 22.67
N ARG A 223 -5.61 13.86 23.16
CA ARG A 223 -5.92 15.25 22.81
C ARG A 223 -5.88 15.48 21.31
N TYR A 224 -4.85 14.97 20.63
CA TYR A 224 -4.76 15.04 19.18
C TYR A 224 -5.82 14.18 18.46
N ALA A 225 -6.08 12.96 18.95
CA ALA A 225 -7.09 12.06 18.39
C ALA A 225 -8.51 12.64 18.48
N ALA A 226 -8.82 13.32 19.60
CA ALA A 226 -10.11 13.95 19.85
C ALA A 226 -10.26 15.33 19.18
N HIS A 227 -9.19 15.88 18.58
CA HIS A 227 -9.13 17.26 18.09
C HIS A 227 -9.40 18.31 19.18
N GLU A 228 -8.89 18.08 20.39
CA GLU A 228 -9.05 19.01 21.51
C GLU A 228 -7.89 20.01 21.62
N SER A 229 -8.22 21.20 22.09
CA SER A 229 -7.26 22.30 22.22
C SER A 229 -6.31 22.15 23.41
N SER A 230 -6.72 21.43 24.47
CA SER A 230 -5.93 21.26 25.69
C SER A 230 -6.15 19.90 26.35
N LEU A 231 -5.17 19.45 27.14
CA LEU A 231 -5.29 18.24 27.95
C LEU A 231 -6.45 18.34 28.96
N GLN A 232 -6.61 19.51 29.58
CA GLN A 232 -7.68 19.78 30.54
C GLN A 232 -9.06 19.52 29.92
N THR A 233 -9.28 19.99 28.69
CA THR A 233 -10.56 19.80 27.98
C THR A 233 -10.89 18.32 27.75
N VAL A 234 -9.87 17.49 27.50
CA VAL A 234 -10.03 16.03 27.33
C VAL A 234 -10.32 15.37 28.69
N GLN A 235 -9.58 15.77 29.73
CA GLN A 235 -9.69 15.21 31.08
C GLN A 235 -11.03 15.53 31.74
N ASP A 236 -11.59 16.72 31.50
CA ASP A 236 -12.87 17.16 32.05
C ASP A 236 -14.09 16.50 31.39
N GLN A 237 -13.89 15.78 30.29
CA GLN A 237 -14.95 15.06 29.57
C GLN A 237 -14.86 13.56 29.85
N PRO A 238 -15.70 12.98 30.73
CA PRO A 238 -15.63 11.56 31.09
C PRO A 238 -15.66 10.61 29.87
N ALA A 239 -16.45 10.97 28.85
CA ALA A 239 -16.56 10.19 27.61
C ALA A 239 -15.25 10.12 26.80
N LEU A 240 -14.36 11.12 26.92
CA LEU A 240 -13.01 11.10 26.35
C LEU A 240 -12.00 10.53 27.34
N ALA A 241 -12.04 10.98 28.59
CA ALA A 241 -11.10 10.60 29.64
C ALA A 241 -10.92 9.07 29.75
N GLN A 242 -11.99 8.30 29.59
CA GLN A 242 -11.97 6.83 29.64
C GLN A 242 -11.01 6.18 28.63
N TYR A 243 -10.59 6.87 27.56
CA TYR A 243 -9.61 6.37 26.58
C TYR A 243 -8.15 6.43 27.05
N ALA A 244 -7.83 7.26 28.06
CA ALA A 244 -6.47 7.45 28.56
C ALA A 244 -6.35 7.19 30.07
N GLN A 245 -7.38 7.54 30.85
CA GLN A 245 -7.35 7.49 32.30
C GLN A 245 -7.01 6.10 32.82
N GLY A 246 -6.04 6.04 33.72
CA GLY A 246 -5.53 4.82 34.33
C GLY A 246 -5.09 3.83 33.26
N TRP A 247 -4.33 4.28 32.26
CA TRP A 247 -3.68 3.45 31.26
C TRP A 247 -2.83 2.33 31.89
N GLY A 248 -2.67 1.21 31.18
CA GLY A 248 -1.94 0.03 31.66
C GLY A 248 -2.84 -0.97 32.38
N ARG A 249 -4.14 -0.97 32.08
CA ARG A 249 -5.11 -1.95 32.62
C ARG A 249 -4.95 -3.29 31.91
N THR A 250 -5.49 -4.35 32.51
CA THR A 250 -5.64 -5.63 31.81
C THR A 250 -6.42 -5.44 30.51
N GLY A 251 -5.81 -5.83 29.40
CA GLY A 251 -6.37 -5.71 28.05
C GLY A 251 -5.89 -4.47 27.27
N ASP A 252 -5.25 -3.51 27.92
CA ASP A 252 -4.64 -2.38 27.22
C ASP A 252 -3.46 -2.87 26.37
N LEU A 253 -3.38 -2.39 25.13
CA LEU A 253 -2.31 -2.71 24.19
C LEU A 253 -2.04 -1.49 23.34
N GLY A 254 -0.79 -1.13 23.11
CA GLY A 254 -0.49 0.01 22.25
C GLY A 254 0.98 0.15 21.93
N PHE A 255 1.26 1.01 20.96
CA PHE A 255 2.61 1.34 20.53
C PHE A 255 2.77 2.86 20.44
N VAL A 256 3.98 3.32 20.72
CA VAL A 256 4.40 4.72 20.60
C VAL A 256 5.55 4.81 19.60
N ALA A 257 5.46 5.81 18.73
CA ALA A 257 6.47 6.19 17.76
C ALA A 257 7.33 7.33 18.34
N LEU A 258 8.66 7.24 18.19
CA LEU A 258 9.62 8.15 18.80
C LEU A 258 10.47 8.90 17.75
N CYS A 259 10.77 10.17 17.99
CA CYS A 259 11.85 10.91 17.31
C CYS A 259 12.70 11.58 18.39
N ASP A 260 14.01 11.34 18.38
CA ASP A 260 14.92 11.85 19.42
C ASP A 260 14.43 11.57 20.86
N GLN A 261 13.90 10.36 21.07
CA GLN A 261 13.29 9.89 22.33
C GLN A 261 11.98 10.61 22.73
N GLN A 262 11.45 11.52 21.91
CA GLN A 262 10.16 12.18 22.13
C GLN A 262 9.02 11.44 21.43
N PRO A 263 7.86 11.22 22.09
CA PRO A 263 6.67 10.67 21.45
C PRO A 263 6.15 11.57 20.33
N ILE A 264 6.08 11.03 19.11
CA ILE A 264 5.56 11.73 17.93
C ILE A 264 4.23 11.17 17.40
N GLY A 265 3.79 10.05 17.97
CA GLY A 265 2.51 9.42 17.67
C GLY A 265 2.31 8.19 18.53
N ALA A 266 1.06 7.80 18.72
CA ALA A 266 0.71 6.55 19.37
C ALA A 266 -0.57 5.97 18.77
N ALA A 267 -0.69 4.65 18.85
CA ALA A 267 -1.92 3.92 18.61
C ALA A 267 -2.13 2.96 19.79
N TRP A 268 -3.33 2.94 20.35
CA TRP A 268 -3.63 2.14 21.52
C TRP A 268 -5.06 1.62 21.49
N LEU A 269 -5.25 0.50 22.17
CA LEU A 269 -6.47 -0.26 22.27
C LEU A 269 -6.97 -0.22 23.71
N ARG A 270 -8.28 -0.01 23.86
CA ARG A 270 -8.97 -0.08 25.15
C ARG A 270 -10.05 -1.16 25.10
N LEU A 271 -9.95 -2.13 26.00
CA LEU A 271 -11.04 -3.07 26.25
C LEU A 271 -11.95 -2.49 27.33
N TRP A 272 -13.21 -2.26 26.99
CA TRP A 272 -14.15 -1.57 27.86
C TRP A 272 -14.62 -2.45 29.02
N ARG A 273 -14.72 -1.88 30.22
CA ARG A 273 -15.26 -2.57 31.41
C ARG A 273 -16.78 -2.51 31.43
N GLU A 274 -17.39 -3.33 32.28
CA GLU A 274 -18.83 -3.28 32.52
C GLU A 274 -19.28 -1.86 32.92
N GLY A 275 -20.22 -1.29 32.16
CA GLY A 275 -20.72 0.08 32.36
C GLY A 275 -19.92 1.18 31.65
N GLU A 276 -18.72 0.90 31.14
CA GLU A 276 -17.94 1.81 30.29
C GLU A 276 -18.22 1.49 28.81
N ARG A 277 -18.38 2.51 27.96
CA ARG A 277 -18.52 2.33 26.51
C ARG A 277 -17.91 3.51 25.77
N GLY A 278 -16.88 3.24 24.99
CA GLY A 278 -16.38 4.19 24.00
C GLY A 278 -17.33 4.34 22.82
N PHE A 279 -17.09 5.37 22.02
CA PHE A 279 -17.86 5.69 20.84
C PHE A 279 -17.85 4.56 19.80
N GLY A 280 -16.77 3.79 19.73
CA GLY A 280 -16.56 2.64 18.84
C GLY A 280 -16.88 1.29 19.46
N TRP A 281 -17.45 1.21 20.66
CA TRP A 281 -17.78 -0.07 21.31
C TRP A 281 -18.74 -0.90 20.45
N LEU A 282 -18.42 -2.19 20.27
CA LEU A 282 -19.25 -3.16 19.54
C LEU A 282 -19.56 -4.41 20.38
N ALA A 283 -18.61 -4.89 21.17
CA ALA A 283 -18.77 -6.02 22.09
C ALA A 283 -17.66 -5.99 23.15
N ASP A 284 -17.88 -6.65 24.29
CA ASP A 284 -16.94 -6.66 25.41
C ASP A 284 -15.63 -7.41 25.12
N SER A 285 -15.60 -8.21 24.06
CA SER A 285 -14.40 -8.90 23.57
C SER A 285 -13.66 -8.16 22.45
N ILE A 286 -14.15 -6.98 22.03
CA ILE A 286 -13.58 -6.20 20.93
C ILE A 286 -13.05 -4.88 21.49
N PRO A 287 -11.72 -4.72 21.60
CA PRO A 287 -11.17 -3.46 22.04
C PRO A 287 -11.35 -2.37 20.98
N GLU A 288 -11.36 -1.13 21.46
CA GLU A 288 -11.49 0.05 20.63
C GLU A 288 -10.14 0.74 20.43
N LEU A 289 -9.83 1.05 19.17
CA LEU A 289 -8.64 1.79 18.76
C LEU A 289 -8.83 3.29 18.89
N ALA A 290 -7.85 3.93 19.51
CA ALA A 290 -7.57 5.35 19.35
C ALA A 290 -6.12 5.53 18.87
N MET A 291 -5.88 6.55 18.06
CA MET A 291 -4.53 6.85 17.59
C MET A 291 -4.37 8.31 17.20
N ALA A 292 -3.14 8.80 17.28
CA ALA A 292 -2.76 10.09 16.76
C ALA A 292 -1.30 10.11 16.31
N VAL A 293 -1.02 10.99 15.35
CA VAL A 293 0.34 11.40 14.99
C VAL A 293 0.37 12.92 15.07
N LEU A 294 1.44 13.46 15.65
CA LEU A 294 1.67 14.90 15.74
C LEU A 294 1.59 15.55 14.35
N PRO A 295 0.93 16.72 14.19
CA PRO A 295 0.68 17.35 12.89
C PRO A 295 1.89 17.42 11.95
N GLU A 296 3.05 17.78 12.45
CA GLU A 296 4.31 17.96 11.74
C GLU A 296 5.00 16.64 11.32
N TYR A 297 4.48 15.50 11.80
CA TYR A 297 4.92 14.16 11.45
C TYR A 297 3.90 13.39 10.59
N ARG A 298 2.76 13.99 10.24
CA ARG A 298 1.75 13.37 9.37
C ARG A 298 2.23 13.26 7.92
N GLY A 299 1.65 12.33 7.16
CA GLY A 299 2.01 12.07 5.76
C GLY A 299 3.35 11.35 5.57
N LYS A 300 4.05 10.98 6.65
CA LYS A 300 5.37 10.32 6.62
C LYS A 300 5.32 8.80 6.86
N GLY A 301 4.15 8.18 6.74
CA GLY A 301 3.97 6.73 6.96
C GLY A 301 3.84 6.27 8.42
N ILE A 302 4.12 7.13 9.42
CA ILE A 302 4.11 6.78 10.85
C ILE A 302 2.77 6.20 11.32
N GLY A 303 1.64 6.79 10.88
CA GLY A 303 0.31 6.28 11.25
C GLY A 303 0.04 4.87 10.70
N THR A 304 0.55 4.58 9.49
CA THR A 304 0.47 3.23 8.91
C THR A 304 1.25 2.23 9.75
N GLU A 305 2.48 2.57 10.11
CA GLU A 305 3.34 1.67 10.90
C GLU A 305 2.77 1.44 12.31
N LEU A 306 2.30 2.48 13.00
CA LEU A 306 1.61 2.34 14.29
C LEU A 306 0.40 1.41 14.20
N LEU A 307 -0.39 1.53 13.13
CA LEU A 307 -1.57 0.72 12.93
C LEU A 307 -1.21 -0.75 12.63
N VAL A 308 -0.19 -0.99 11.81
CA VAL A 308 0.35 -2.33 11.54
C VAL A 308 0.80 -3.00 12.84
N GLN A 309 1.62 -2.32 13.65
CA GLN A 309 2.14 -2.86 14.91
C GLN A 309 1.00 -3.19 15.90
N VAL A 310 0.05 -2.28 16.08
CA VAL A 310 -1.11 -2.50 16.96
C VAL A 310 -1.97 -3.67 16.49
N LEU A 311 -2.30 -3.74 15.20
CA LEU A 311 -3.15 -4.81 14.67
C LEU A 311 -2.46 -6.18 14.72
N ALA A 312 -1.16 -6.24 14.43
CA ALA A 312 -0.37 -7.46 14.51
C ALA A 312 -0.37 -8.04 15.93
N ALA A 313 -0.21 -7.19 16.95
CA ALA A 313 -0.26 -7.60 18.34
C ALA A 313 -1.70 -7.91 18.80
N ALA A 314 -2.69 -7.14 18.35
CA ALA A 314 -4.10 -7.37 18.68
C ALA A 314 -4.62 -8.71 18.14
N LYS A 315 -4.19 -9.12 16.94
CA LYS A 315 -4.56 -10.39 16.32
C LYS A 315 -4.21 -11.62 17.17
N GLN A 316 -3.21 -11.51 18.04
CA GLN A 316 -2.80 -12.60 18.93
C GLN A 316 -3.71 -12.78 20.14
N VAL A 317 -4.53 -11.77 20.47
CA VAL A 317 -5.27 -11.70 21.75
C VAL A 317 -6.77 -11.52 21.53
N TYR A 318 -7.16 -10.80 20.48
CA TYR A 318 -8.53 -10.37 20.22
C TYR A 318 -9.07 -10.97 18.93
N PRO A 319 -10.40 -11.16 18.84
CA PRO A 319 -11.04 -11.62 17.60
C PRO A 319 -11.18 -10.51 16.54
N ALA A 320 -11.16 -9.25 16.97
CA ALA A 320 -11.33 -8.08 16.11
C ALA A 320 -10.89 -6.80 16.86
N VAL A 321 -10.78 -5.69 16.13
CA VAL A 321 -10.61 -4.33 16.68
C VAL A 321 -11.66 -3.42 16.08
N SER A 322 -12.26 -2.55 16.90
CA SER A 322 -13.19 -1.52 16.42
C SER A 322 -12.63 -0.11 16.59
N LEU A 323 -13.24 0.86 15.92
CA LEU A 323 -12.98 2.28 16.13
C LEU A 323 -14.23 3.10 15.81
N SER A 324 -14.26 4.34 16.28
CA SER A 324 -15.20 5.37 15.83
C SER A 324 -14.45 6.48 15.11
N VAL A 325 -14.96 6.91 13.95
CA VAL A 325 -14.34 7.94 13.13
C VAL A 325 -15.41 8.91 12.62
N ARG A 326 -15.05 10.18 12.46
CA ARG A 326 -15.92 11.19 11.83
C ARG A 326 -15.94 10.96 10.33
N GLU A 327 -17.09 11.16 9.69
CA GLU A 327 -17.29 10.95 8.25
C GLU A 327 -16.37 11.82 7.39
N ASP A 328 -16.00 13.01 7.89
CA ASP A 328 -15.10 13.97 7.24
C ASP A 328 -13.61 13.69 7.48
N ASN A 329 -13.25 12.67 8.27
CA ASN A 329 -11.86 12.45 8.67
C ASN A 329 -11.07 11.68 7.59
N PRO A 330 -9.97 12.24 7.04
CA PRO A 330 -9.16 11.57 6.03
C PRO A 330 -8.50 10.26 6.51
N ALA A 331 -8.43 10.03 7.83
CA ALA A 331 -7.94 8.79 8.41
C ALA A 331 -8.81 7.57 8.04
N ILE A 332 -10.05 7.76 7.58
CA ILE A 332 -10.88 6.66 7.05
C ILE A 332 -10.10 5.86 6.00
N ASN A 333 -9.37 6.52 5.11
CA ASN A 333 -8.57 5.86 4.07
C ASN A 333 -7.45 5.00 4.66
N LEU A 334 -6.86 5.43 5.78
CA LEU A 334 -5.86 4.64 6.49
C LEU A 334 -6.50 3.40 7.12
N TYR A 335 -7.64 3.54 7.78
CA TYR A 335 -8.34 2.42 8.42
C TYR A 335 -8.83 1.39 7.40
N GLN A 336 -9.40 1.83 6.28
CA GLN A 336 -9.87 0.93 5.22
C GLN A 336 -8.71 0.15 4.59
N ARG A 337 -7.58 0.81 4.32
CA ARG A 337 -6.34 0.12 3.89
C ARG A 337 -5.88 -0.93 4.89
N ALA A 338 -6.12 -0.69 6.19
CA ALA A 338 -5.78 -1.62 7.25
C ALA A 338 -6.81 -2.74 7.48
N GLY A 339 -7.84 -2.85 6.63
CA GLY A 339 -8.86 -3.90 6.72
C GLY A 339 -10.04 -3.56 7.63
N PHE A 340 -10.18 -2.31 8.07
CA PHE A 340 -11.40 -1.87 8.75
C PHE A 340 -12.53 -1.64 7.74
N VAL A 341 -13.69 -2.22 8.03
CA VAL A 341 -14.92 -2.03 7.24
C VAL A 341 -15.92 -1.23 8.06
N LYS A 342 -16.63 -0.30 7.42
CA LYS A 342 -17.71 0.46 8.05
C LYS A 342 -18.81 -0.49 8.55
N VAL A 343 -19.26 -0.31 9.79
CA VAL A 343 -20.39 -1.05 10.34
C VAL A 343 -21.68 -0.36 9.90
N ALA A 344 -22.51 -1.06 9.13
CA ALA A 344 -23.76 -0.51 8.62
C ALA A 344 -24.72 -0.10 9.76
N GLY A 345 -25.34 1.08 9.65
CA GLY A 345 -26.29 1.60 10.63
C GLY A 345 -25.64 2.08 11.94
N SER A 346 -24.32 2.29 11.96
CA SER A 346 -23.59 2.77 13.14
C SER A 346 -23.40 4.29 13.18
N GLU A 347 -24.02 5.01 12.25
CA GLU A 347 -23.99 6.46 12.16
C GLU A 347 -24.62 7.12 13.39
N VAL A 348 -23.89 8.04 14.00
CA VAL A 348 -24.34 8.84 15.15
C VAL A 348 -23.95 10.30 14.96
N ILE A 349 -24.79 11.21 15.46
CA ILE A 349 -24.43 12.62 15.54
C ILE A 349 -23.34 12.76 16.60
N ASN A 350 -22.16 13.21 16.18
CA ASN A 350 -21.04 13.41 17.07
C ASN A 350 -21.17 14.73 17.84
N ARG A 351 -20.31 14.90 18.85
CA ARG A 351 -20.28 16.08 19.75
C ARG A 351 -20.13 17.43 19.05
N THR A 352 -19.65 17.46 17.81
CA THR A 352 -19.49 18.68 17.01
C THR A 352 -20.63 18.90 16.01
N GLY A 353 -21.69 18.07 16.07
CA GLY A 353 -22.84 18.14 15.18
C GLY A 353 -22.66 17.47 13.81
N GLY A 354 -21.50 16.86 13.54
CA GLY A 354 -21.25 16.07 12.34
C GLY A 354 -21.64 14.60 12.51
N ILE A 355 -21.40 13.78 11.49
CA ILE A 355 -21.65 12.33 11.55
C ILE A 355 -20.36 11.61 11.93
N SER A 356 -20.47 10.64 12.85
CA SER A 356 -19.45 9.62 13.10
C SER A 356 -20.04 8.24 12.89
N PHE A 357 -19.22 7.28 12.50
CA PHE A 357 -19.62 5.88 12.36
C PHE A 357 -18.53 4.96 12.88
N LYS A 358 -18.92 3.71 13.15
CA LYS A 358 -18.01 2.67 13.64
C LYS A 358 -17.38 1.93 12.47
N MET A 359 -16.14 1.52 12.64
CA MET A 359 -15.48 0.57 11.74
C MET A 359 -14.97 -0.63 12.52
N LEU A 360 -14.87 -1.78 11.84
CA LEU A 360 -14.46 -3.06 12.41
C LEU A 360 -13.41 -3.73 11.53
N CYS A 361 -12.28 -4.11 12.11
CA CYS A 361 -11.30 -5.00 11.50
C CYS A 361 -11.41 -6.36 12.18
N ARG A 362 -11.86 -7.39 11.46
CA ARG A 362 -11.94 -8.77 11.96
C ARG A 362 -10.64 -9.50 11.67
N PHE A 363 -10.17 -10.26 12.64
CA PHE A 363 -9.07 -11.19 12.41
C PHE A 363 -9.69 -12.55 12.08
N ASN A 364 -9.42 -13.07 10.89
CA ASN A 364 -9.83 -14.42 10.55
C ASN A 364 -9.11 -15.38 11.51
N GLY A 365 -9.87 -16.28 12.14
CA GLY A 365 -9.28 -17.38 12.90
C GLY A 365 -8.31 -18.13 12.00
N SER A 366 -7.07 -18.24 12.47
CA SER A 366 -6.00 -19.03 11.85
C SER A 366 -6.44 -20.44 11.50
#